data_AF-A0AAX0VVK8-F1
#
_entry.id   AF-A0AAX0VVK8-F1
#
_cell.length_a   1.000
_cell.length_b   1.000
_cell.length_c   1.000
_cell.angle_alpha   90.00
_cell.angle_beta   90.00
_cell.angle_gamma   90.00
#
_symmetry.space_group_name_H-M   'P 1'
#
loop_
_entity.id
_entity.type
_entity.pdbx_description
1 polymer ?
#
loop_
_entity_poly.entity_id
_entity_poly.type
_entity_poly.pdbx_seq_one_letter_code
_entity_poly.pdbx_strand_id
1 'polypeptide(L)'
;MFFSLPTHIWVLPVAAVIAYFGLKMAEASSKRTNALRLATYAALVLLAVVPNGIHAVAAPPLQTTGGALLPNYAGLFYLDAFFVFAGWAISGVIRTRT
;
A
#
# COMPACT_ATOMS: atom_id res chain seq x y z
N MET A 1 -24.55 2.90 11.22
CA MET A 1 -23.60 2.87 10.08
C MET A 1 -23.43 4.29 9.56
N PHE A 2 -22.28 4.90 9.78
CA PHE A 2 -21.98 6.28 9.37
C PHE A 2 -20.45 6.39 9.21
N PHE A 3 -19.97 6.53 7.96
CA PHE A 3 -18.61 6.95 7.56
C PHE A 3 -17.46 6.75 8.57
N SER A 4 -17.20 5.52 9.01
CA SER A 4 -15.87 5.23 9.55
C SER A 4 -14.91 5.28 8.36
N LEU A 5 -13.91 6.17 8.42
CA LEU A 5 -12.79 6.14 7.46
C LEU A 5 -12.35 4.68 7.29
N PRO A 6 -12.11 4.21 6.04
CA PRO A 6 -11.60 2.87 5.83
C PRO A 6 -10.39 2.70 6.76
N THR A 7 -10.37 1.66 7.59
CA THR A 7 -9.31 1.42 8.58
C THR A 7 -7.91 1.42 7.97
N HIS A 8 -7.83 1.25 6.65
CA HIS A 8 -6.63 1.21 5.84
C HIS A 8 -6.36 2.50 5.03
N ILE A 9 -7.11 3.59 5.24
CA ILE A 9 -6.89 4.83 4.48
C ILE A 9 -5.48 5.42 4.66
N TRP A 10 -4.81 5.09 5.77
CA TRP A 10 -3.43 5.48 6.05
C TRP A 10 -2.41 4.91 5.05
N VAL A 11 -2.74 3.82 4.35
CA VAL A 11 -1.88 3.21 3.32
C VAL A 11 -1.64 4.17 2.17
N LEU A 12 -2.62 5.00 1.82
CA LEU A 12 -2.53 5.96 0.72
C LEU A 12 -1.46 7.04 0.95
N PRO A 13 -1.46 7.83 2.05
CA PRO A 13 -0.42 8.83 2.28
C PRO A 13 0.96 8.18 2.48
N VAL A 14 1.05 7.00 3.11
CA VAL A 14 2.33 6.29 3.26
C VAL A 14 2.90 5.87 1.90
N ALA A 15 2.06 5.31 1.02
CA ALA A 15 2.47 4.95 -0.33
C ALA A 15 2.92 6.18 -1.14
N ALA A 16 2.23 7.31 -1.02
CA ALA A 16 2.60 8.56 -1.68
C ALA A 16 3.98 9.06 -1.22
N VAL A 17 4.26 9.02 0.10
CA VAL A 17 5.57 9.41 0.66
C VAL A 17 6.68 8.48 0.17
N ILE A 18 6.49 7.16 0.24
CA ILE A 18 7.47 6.17 -0.23
C ILE A 18 7.78 6.40 -1.72
N ALA A 19 6.75 6.51 -2.54
CA ALA A 19 6.91 6.67 -3.98
C ALA A 19 7.58 8.02 -4.32
N TYR A 20 7.19 9.11 -3.66
CA TYR A 20 7.75 10.43 -3.89
C TYR A 20 9.25 10.48 -3.59
N PHE A 21 9.65 10.11 -2.36
CA PHE A 21 11.05 10.19 -1.96
C PHE A 21 11.90 9.11 -2.63
N GLY A 22 11.40 7.87 -2.73
CA GLY A 22 12.14 6.77 -3.32
C GLY A 22 12.50 7.02 -4.79
N LEU A 23 11.54 7.51 -5.59
CA LEU A 23 11.78 7.80 -6.99
C LEU A 23 12.61 9.08 -7.18
N LYS A 24 12.40 10.11 -6.34
CA LYS A 24 13.24 11.33 -6.36
C LYS A 24 14.71 11.02 -6.04
N MET A 25 14.97 10.16 -5.05
CA MET A 25 16.33 9.70 -4.74
C MET A 25 16.93 8.88 -5.88
N ALA A 26 16.11 8.05 -6.55
CA ALA A 26 16.56 7.29 -7.70
C ALA A 26 16.99 8.19 -8.86
N GLU A 27 16.20 9.23 -9.15
CA GLU A 27 16.49 10.23 -10.20
C GLU A 27 17.73 11.06 -9.89
N ALA A 28 17.95 11.43 -8.63
CA ALA A 28 19.14 12.16 -8.20
C ALA A 28 20.44 11.31 -8.22
N SER A 29 20.34 9.98 -8.31
CA SER A 29 21.49 9.09 -8.28
C SER A 29 21.97 8.74 -9.69
N SER A 30 23.24 8.97 -9.99
CA SER A 30 23.87 8.57 -11.26
C SER A 30 24.39 7.12 -11.28
N LYS A 31 24.55 6.48 -10.11
CA LYS A 31 25.13 5.14 -9.98
C LYS A 31 24.15 4.06 -9.51
N ARG A 32 23.07 4.44 -8.80
CA ARG A 32 22.18 3.50 -8.11
C ARG A 32 20.72 3.64 -8.51
N THR A 33 20.42 4.29 -9.63
CA THR A 33 19.05 4.55 -10.12
C THR A 33 18.19 3.29 -10.11
N ASN A 34 18.67 2.20 -10.71
CA ASN A 34 17.90 0.96 -10.83
C ASN A 34 17.69 0.28 -9.48
N ALA A 35 18.72 0.27 -8.62
CA ALA A 35 18.62 -0.31 -7.28
C ALA A 35 17.61 0.46 -6.41
N LEU A 36 17.61 1.80 -6.47
CA LEU A 36 16.68 2.65 -5.72
C LEU A 36 15.24 2.53 -6.25
N ARG A 37 15.05 2.45 -7.57
CA ARG A 37 13.73 2.15 -8.16
C ARG A 37 13.21 0.80 -7.70
N LEU A 38 14.05 -0.24 -7.77
CA LEU A 38 13.68 -1.58 -7.33
C LEU A 38 13.31 -1.59 -5.85
N ALA A 39 14.12 -0.96 -4.99
CA ALA A 39 13.85 -0.86 -3.56
C ALA A 39 12.53 -0.11 -3.28
N THR A 40 12.26 0.96 -4.02
CA THR A 40 11.01 1.73 -3.89
C THR A 40 9.80 0.88 -4.28
N TYR A 41 9.86 0.18 -5.41
CA TYR A 41 8.76 -0.68 -5.84
C TYR A 41 8.57 -1.88 -4.93
N ALA A 42 9.66 -2.48 -4.42
CA ALA A 42 9.60 -3.54 -3.43
C ALA A 42 8.91 -3.06 -2.13
N ALA A 43 9.24 -1.85 -1.66
CA ALA A 43 8.60 -1.26 -0.49
C ALA A 43 7.09 -1.02 -0.72
N LEU A 44 6.69 -0.57 -1.91
CA LEU A 44 5.27 -0.41 -2.25
C LEU A 44 4.54 -1.76 -2.30
N VAL A 45 5.14 -2.80 -2.89
CA VAL A 45 4.58 -4.15 -2.90
C VAL A 45 4.43 -4.70 -1.49
N LEU A 46 5.45 -4.54 -0.65
CA LEU A 46 5.38 -4.95 0.76
C LEU A 46 4.28 -4.19 1.50
N LEU A 47 4.12 -2.89 1.25
CA LEU A 47 3.05 -2.10 1.85
C LEU A 47 1.64 -2.57 1.43
N ALA A 48 1.48 -3.07 0.19
CA ALA A 48 0.22 -3.61 -0.28
C ALA A 48 -0.10 -5.00 0.31
N VAL A 49 0.94 -5.80 0.59
CA VAL A 49 0.79 -7.20 0.99
C VAL A 49 0.86 -7.40 2.50
N VAL A 50 1.75 -6.72 3.21
CA VAL A 50 1.99 -6.97 4.64
C VAL A 50 0.76 -6.71 5.53
N PRO A 51 -0.04 -5.64 5.34
CA PRO A 51 -1.11 -5.34 6.29
C PRO A 51 -2.23 -6.41 6.30
N ASN A 52 -2.60 -6.93 5.13
CA ASN A 52 -3.72 -7.86 5.00
C ASN A 52 -3.41 -9.17 4.25
N GLY A 53 -2.32 -9.25 3.49
CA GLY A 53 -1.98 -10.43 2.70
C GLY A 53 -1.66 -11.66 3.56
N ILE A 54 -1.01 -11.48 4.71
CA ILE A 54 -0.79 -12.58 5.66
C ILE A 54 -2.13 -13.10 6.18
N HIS A 55 -3.05 -12.19 6.53
CA HIS A 55 -4.38 -12.57 6.99
C HIS A 55 -5.24 -13.15 5.85
N ALA A 56 -5.11 -12.67 4.62
CA ALA A 56 -5.85 -13.19 3.47
C ALA A 56 -5.44 -14.63 3.11
N VAL A 57 -4.18 -15.00 3.32
CA VAL A 57 -3.66 -16.35 3.03
C VAL A 57 -3.81 -17.31 4.22
N ALA A 58 -3.67 -16.81 5.45
CA ALA A 58 -3.70 -17.63 6.66
C ALA A 58 -5.09 -17.69 7.33
N ALA A 59 -6.03 -16.79 7.00
CA ALA A 59 -7.35 -16.84 7.59
C ALA A 59 -8.13 -18.06 7.05
N PRO A 60 -8.63 -18.94 7.94
CA PRO A 60 -9.54 -19.99 7.54
C PRO A 60 -10.84 -19.39 6.96
N PRO A 61 -11.53 -20.09 6.04
CA PRO A 61 -12.73 -19.58 5.39
C PRO A 61 -13.80 -19.24 6.44
N LEU A 62 -14.21 -17.95 6.48
CA LEU A 62 -15.37 -17.41 7.21
C LEU A 62 -15.77 -18.22 8.47
N GLN A 63 -14.89 -18.28 9.47
CA GLN A 63 -15.30 -18.83 10.77
C GLN A 63 -15.90 -17.71 11.61
N THR A 64 -17.14 -17.85 12.03
CA THR A 64 -17.66 -17.08 13.17
C THR A 64 -16.99 -17.58 14.44
N THR A 65 -15.89 -16.96 14.87
CA THR A 65 -15.36 -17.19 16.23
C THR A 65 -16.25 -16.44 17.21
N GLY A 66 -17.11 -17.18 17.93
CA GLY A 66 -17.89 -16.62 19.05
C GLY A 66 -18.91 -15.54 18.68
N GLY A 67 -19.49 -15.60 17.47
CA GLY A 67 -20.57 -14.68 17.06
C GLY A 67 -20.13 -13.35 16.43
N ALA A 68 -18.83 -13.07 16.36
CA ALA A 68 -18.30 -11.92 15.62
C ALA A 68 -17.91 -12.33 14.19
N LEU A 69 -18.36 -11.56 13.20
CA LEU A 69 -17.90 -11.68 11.81
C LEU A 69 -16.44 -11.23 11.74
N LEU A 70 -15.52 -12.09 11.27
CA LEU A 70 -14.16 -11.63 10.97
C LEU A 70 -14.18 -10.57 9.86
N PRO A 71 -13.22 -9.63 9.87
CA PRO A 71 -13.05 -8.69 8.78
C PRO A 71 -12.88 -9.40 7.44
N ASN A 72 -13.40 -8.79 6.37
CA ASN A 72 -13.17 -9.27 5.01
C ASN A 72 -11.71 -8.98 4.59
N TYR A 73 -10.76 -9.81 5.02
CA TYR A 73 -9.33 -9.65 4.75
C TYR A 73 -9.01 -9.64 3.25
N ALA A 74 -9.77 -10.35 2.41
CA ALA A 74 -9.63 -10.29 0.97
C ALA A 74 -9.99 -8.90 0.43
N GLY A 75 -11.13 -8.36 0.84
CA GLY A 75 -11.55 -6.99 0.48
C GLY A 75 -10.58 -5.93 0.99
N LEU A 76 -10.05 -6.09 2.21
CA LEU A 76 -9.05 -5.19 2.78
C LEU A 76 -7.70 -5.26 2.03
N PHE A 77 -7.28 -6.45 1.61
CA PHE A 77 -6.09 -6.62 0.76
C PHE A 77 -6.24 -5.91 -0.60
N TYR A 78 -7.39 -6.06 -1.27
CA TYR A 78 -7.64 -5.32 -2.51
C TYR A 78 -7.65 -3.80 -2.30
N LEU A 79 -8.19 -3.35 -1.16
CA LEU A 79 -8.22 -1.94 -0.80
C LEU A 79 -6.81 -1.39 -0.55
N ASP A 80 -5.94 -2.13 0.14
CA ASP A 80 -4.53 -1.76 0.33
C ASP A 80 -3.80 -1.66 -1.02
N ALA A 81 -3.97 -2.64 -1.89
CA ALA A 81 -3.36 -2.63 -3.23
C ALA A 81 -3.82 -1.40 -4.03
N PHE A 82 -5.10 -1.07 -3.97
CA PHE A 82 -5.65 0.14 -4.58
C PHE A 82 -5.03 1.41 -3.98
N PHE A 83 -4.96 1.53 -2.65
CA PHE A 83 -4.38 2.70 -2.00
C PHE A 83 -2.89 2.87 -2.26
N VAL A 84 -2.13 1.78 -2.35
CA VAL A 84 -0.72 1.80 -2.75
C VAL A 84 -0.57 2.33 -4.17
N PHE A 85 -1.37 1.80 -5.11
CA PHE A 85 -1.36 2.27 -6.49
C PHE A 85 -1.75 3.76 -6.60
N ALA A 86 -2.81 4.17 -5.90
CA ALA A 86 -3.27 5.55 -5.86
C ALA A 86 -2.20 6.49 -5.27
N GLY A 87 -1.56 6.11 -4.16
CA GLY A 87 -0.47 6.86 -3.57
C GLY A 87 0.72 7.01 -4.51
N TRP A 88 1.12 5.94 -5.21
CA TRP A 88 2.14 6.00 -6.25
C TRP A 88 1.75 6.95 -7.39
N ALA A 89 0.51 6.87 -7.90
CA ALA A 89 0.03 7.76 -8.97
C ALA A 89 0.02 9.23 -8.53
N ILE A 90 -0.45 9.52 -7.31
CA ILE A 90 -0.42 10.86 -6.69
C ILE A 90 1.03 11.38 -6.64
N SER A 91 1.98 10.55 -6.23
CA SER A 91 3.40 10.95 -6.20
C SER A 91 3.92 11.34 -7.59
N GLY A 92 3.46 10.65 -8.65
CA GLY A 92 3.78 10.99 -10.03
C GLY A 92 3.25 12.36 -10.41
N VAL A 93 1.97 12.62 -10.15
CA VAL A 93 1.33 13.92 -10.41
C VAL A 93 2.06 15.05 -9.68
N ILE A 94 2.39 14.87 -8.40
CA ILE A 94 3.11 15.88 -7.61
C ILE A 94 4.48 16.16 -8.23
N ARG A 95 5.26 15.12 -8.54
CA ARG A 95 6.61 15.28 -9.11
C ARG A 95 6.60 15.93 -10.50
N THR A 96 5.54 15.74 -11.30
CA THR A 96 5.42 16.42 -12.61
C THR A 96 5.07 17.90 -12.53
N ARG A 97 4.64 18.40 -11.36
CA ARG A 97 4.22 19.79 -11.15
C ARG A 97 5.24 20.63 -10.37
N THR A 98 6.34 20.04 -9.94
CA THR A 98 7.45 20.67 -9.20
C THR A 98 8.73 20.58 -10.02
#